data_AF-A0A221W4U3-F1
#
_entry.id   AF-A0A221W4U3-F1
#
_cell.length_a   1.000
_cell.length_b   1.000
_cell.length_c   1.000
_cell.angle_alpha   90.00
_cell.angle_beta   90.00
_cell.angle_gamma   90.00
#
_symmetry.space_group_name_H-M   'P 1'
#
loop_
_entity.id
_entity.type
_entity.pdbx_description
1 polymer ?
#
loop_
_entity_poly.entity_id
_entity_poly.type
_entity_poly.pdbx_seq_one_letter_code
_entity_poly.pdbx_strand_id
1 'polypeptide(L)' 'MRPEGEAPPSRLAAAGLPTPVSRRWSVQRLNRPNRLWGSNGVAFGPDGRLYVAQFLAGQVSAVDVASVTSR' A
#
# COMPACT_ATOMS: atom_id res chain seq x y z
N MET A 1 7.07 18.51 -17.29
CA MET A 1 5.80 17.93 -17.76
C MET A 1 5.99 16.41 -17.80
N ARG A 2 5.45 15.67 -16.83
CA ARG A 2 5.50 14.19 -16.80
C ARG A 2 4.36 13.69 -17.70
N PRO A 3 4.57 12.70 -18.58
CA PRO A 3 3.49 12.18 -19.40
C PRO A 3 2.42 11.55 -18.49
N GLU A 4 1.21 12.07 -18.59
CA GLU A 4 -0.01 11.51 -18.00
C GLU A 4 -0.19 10.09 -18.56
N GLY A 5 0.02 9.07 -17.73
CA GLY A 5 -0.18 7.66 -18.12
C GLY A 5 0.80 6.65 -17.52
N GLU A 6 1.93 7.10 -16.96
CA GLU A 6 2.91 6.17 -16.39
C GLU A 6 2.58 5.85 -14.93
N ALA A 7 2.15 4.60 -14.68
CA ALA A 7 1.88 4.11 -13.33
C ALA A 7 3.14 4.29 -12.45
N PRO A 8 3.00 4.78 -11.21
CA PRO A 8 4.15 4.99 -10.33
C PRO A 8 4.92 3.69 -10.13
N PRO A 9 6.25 3.74 -9.97
CA PRO A 9 7.08 2.55 -9.92
C PRO A 9 6.57 1.58 -8.83
N SER A 10 6.19 0.40 -9.29
CA SER A 10 5.78 -0.72 -8.46
C SER A 10 6.64 -1.91 -8.82
N ARG A 11 6.89 -2.79 -7.84
CA ARG A 11 7.64 -4.03 -8.08
C ARG A 11 6.95 -4.91 -9.14
N LEU A 12 5.63 -4.81 -9.26
CA LEU A 12 4.84 -5.49 -10.29
C LEU A 12 5.12 -4.91 -11.69
N ALA A 13 5.19 -3.58 -11.81
CA ALA A 13 5.57 -2.92 -13.07
C ALA A 13 7.03 -3.22 -13.45
N ALA A 14 7.95 -3.27 -12.47
CA ALA A 14 9.35 -3.60 -12.70
C ALA A 14 9.57 -5.03 -13.18
N ALA A 15 8.65 -5.95 -12.88
CA ALA A 15 8.66 -7.32 -13.39
C ALA A 15 8.12 -7.45 -14.83
N GLY A 16 7.77 -6.34 -15.48
CA GLY A 16 7.15 -6.34 -16.81
C GLY A 16 5.72 -6.93 -16.82
N LEU A 17 5.16 -7.20 -15.65
CA LEU A 17 3.80 -7.72 -15.53
C LEU A 17 2.83 -6.54 -15.67
N PRO A 18 1.78 -6.67 -16.50
CA PRO A 18 0.75 -5.65 -16.58
C PRO A 18 0.19 -5.42 -15.18
N THR A 19 -0.11 -4.15 -14.85
CA THR A 19 -0.85 -3.82 -13.63
C THR A 19 -2.06 -4.76 -13.55
N PRO A 20 -2.19 -5.58 -12.50
CA PRO A 20 -3.27 -6.54 -12.44
C PRO A 20 -4.61 -5.80 -12.44
N VAL A 21 -5.25 -5.75 -13.61
CA VAL A 21 -6.57 -5.17 -13.82
C VAL A 21 -7.56 -6.32 -13.83
N SER A 22 -8.27 -6.48 -12.72
CA SER A 22 -9.40 -7.39 -12.66
C SER A 22 -10.68 -6.58 -12.84
N ARG A 23 -11.61 -7.06 -13.67
CA ARG A 23 -12.96 -6.50 -13.76
C ARG A 23 -13.76 -6.67 -12.46
N ARG A 24 -13.26 -7.49 -11.52
CA ARG A 24 -13.88 -7.78 -10.22
C ARG A 24 -13.15 -7.14 -9.04
N TRP A 25 -11.88 -6.76 -9.21
CA TRP A 25 -11.03 -6.26 -8.13
C TRP A 25 -10.17 -5.09 -8.61
N SER A 26 -10.20 -3.99 -7.86
CA SER A 26 -9.29 -2.86 -8.03
C SER A 26 -8.16 -2.92 -7.00
N VAL A 27 -6.95 -2.54 -7.42
CA VAL A 27 -5.79 -2.44 -6.53
C VAL A 27 -5.36 -0.98 -6.44
N GLN A 28 -5.17 -0.49 -5.21
CA GLN A 28 -4.69 0.85 -4.94
C GLN A 28 -3.55 0.83 -3.92
N ARG A 29 -2.57 1.74 -4.09
CA ARG A 29 -1.51 1.96 -3.10
C ARG A 29 -1.93 3.03 -2.10
N LEU A 30 -1.85 2.73 -0.81
CA LEU A 30 -2.22 3.65 0.27
C LEU A 30 -1.03 4.39 0.91
N ASN A 31 0.16 3.78 0.90
CA ASN A 31 1.37 4.35 1.47
C ASN A 31 2.51 4.43 0.43
N ARG A 32 3.46 5.35 0.67
CA ARG A 32 4.71 5.40 -0.10
C ARG A 32 5.52 4.09 0.07
N PRO A 33 6.38 3.73 -0.90
CA PRO A 33 7.33 2.63 -0.74
C PRO A 33 8.07 2.68 0.60
N ASN A 34 8.44 1.52 1.15
CA ASN A 34 9.26 1.34 2.36
C ASN A 34 8.68 1.84 3.70
N ARG A 35 7.50 2.47 3.74
CA ARG A 35 6.84 2.92 4.98
C ARG A 35 6.50 1.80 5.98
N LEU A 36 6.51 0.54 5.56
CA LEU A 36 6.10 -0.63 6.35
C LEU A 36 7.22 -1.70 6.38
N TRP A 37 8.47 -1.26 6.48
CA TRP A 37 9.61 -2.16 6.52
C TRP A 37 9.53 -3.12 7.72
N GLY A 38 9.83 -4.40 7.50
CA GLY A 38 9.75 -5.43 8.55
C GLY A 38 8.33 -5.80 8.98
N SER A 39 7.31 -5.48 8.16
CA SER A 39 5.92 -5.82 8.48
C SER A 39 5.69 -7.34 8.54
N ASN A 40 5.01 -7.81 9.59
CA ASN A 40 4.80 -9.24 9.84
C ASN A 40 3.35 -9.62 10.18
N GLY A 41 2.48 -8.66 10.48
CA GLY A 41 1.08 -8.94 10.80
C GLY A 41 0.19 -7.72 10.59
N VAL A 42 -1.09 -7.97 10.30
CA VAL A 42 -2.10 -6.92 10.12
C VAL A 42 -3.44 -7.30 10.76
N ALA A 43 -4.18 -6.29 11.24
CA ALA A 43 -5.54 -6.44 11.76
C ALA A 43 -6.35 -5.15 11.58
N PHE A 44 -7.65 -5.28 11.36
CA PHE A 44 -8.57 -4.14 11.42
C PHE A 44 -8.94 -3.82 12.86
N GLY A 45 -8.85 -2.55 13.24
CA GLY A 45 -9.30 -2.09 14.54
C GLY A 45 -10.80 -1.74 14.54
N PRO A 46 -11.41 -1.63 15.73
CA PRO A 46 -12.79 -1.18 15.87
C PRO A 46 -12.99 0.29 15.45
N ASP A 47 -11.91 1.05 15.27
CA ASP A 47 -11.89 2.42 14.77
C ASP A 47 -11.86 2.51 13.22
N GLY A 48 -11.91 1.37 12.52
CA GLY A 48 -11.91 1.31 11.06
C GLY A 48 -10.53 1.42 10.40
N ARG A 49 -9.44 1.48 11.17
CA ARG A 49 -8.07 1.54 10.62
C ARG A 49 -7.47 0.16 10.44
N LEU A 50 -6.54 0.05 9.48
CA LEU A 50 -5.68 -1.12 9.33
C LEU A 50 -4.41 -0.92 10.16
N TYR A 51 -4.19 -1.77 11.16
CA TYR A 51 -2.97 -1.78 11.97
C TYR A 51 -1.96 -2.74 11.37
N VAL A 52 -0.71 -2.29 11.26
CA VAL A 52 0.41 -3.06 10.69
C VAL A 52 1.52 -3.18 11.73
N ALA A 53 1.79 -4.39 12.19
CA ALA A 53 2.94 -4.70 13.03
C ALA A 53 4.21 -4.77 12.17
N GLN A 54 5.26 -4.06 12.60
CA GLN A 54 6.58 -4.05 11.97
C GLN A 54 7.62 -4.52 12.98
N PHE A 55 7.78 -5.84 13.09
CA PHE A 55 8.63 -6.45 14.12
C PHE A 55 10.07 -5.93 14.07
N LEU A 56 10.70 -5.92 12.89
CA LEU A 56 12.09 -5.45 12.76
C LEU A 56 12.25 -3.94 12.97
N ALA A 57 11.18 -3.17 12.77
CA ALA A 57 11.17 -1.73 13.00
C ALA A 57 10.75 -1.34 14.44
N GLY A 58 10.27 -2.30 15.24
CA GLY A 58 9.76 -2.03 16.59
C GLY A 58 8.55 -1.10 16.64
N GLN A 59 7.70 -1.12 15.59
CA GLN A 59 6.61 -0.15 15.43
C GLN A 59 5.27 -0.81 15.06
N VAL A 60 4.17 -0.16 15.46
CA VAL A 60 2.84 -0.38 14.90
C VAL A 60 2.38 0.87 14.15
N SER A 61 2.02 0.72 12.89
CA SER A 61 1.46 1.82 12.06
C SER A 61 -0.04 1.64 11.90
N ALA A 62 -0.79 2.74 11.94
CA ALA A 62 -2.21 2.74 11.60
C ALA A 62 -2.41 3.37 10.23
N VAL A 63 -3.07 2.66 9.32
CA VAL A 63 -3.35 3.09 7.95
C VAL A 63 -4.84 3.36 7.81
N ASP A 64 -5.18 4.56 7.37
CA ASP A 64 -6.54 4.87 6.94
C ASP A 64 -6.79 4.21 5.57
N VAL A 65 -7.80 3.34 5.52
CA VAL A 65 -8.20 2.61 4.30
C VAL A 65 -9.36 3.29 3.58
N ALA A 66 -10.06 4.21 4.25
CA ALA A 66 -11.17 4.98 3.68
C ALA A 66 -10.64 6.22 2.97
N SER A 67 -9.59 6.84 3.51
CA SER A 67 -8.95 7.99 2.87
C SER A 67 -7.82 7.55 1.95
N VAL A 68 -7.93 7.92 0.67
CA VAL A 68 -6.91 7.73 -0.39
C VAL A 68 -5.61 8.53 -0.12
N THR A 69 -5.37 9.04 1.10
CA THR A 69 -4.26 9.96 1.38
C THR A 69 -3.58 9.63 2.72
N SER A 70 -2.46 8.89 2.68
CA SER A 70 -1.49 8.89 3.77
C SER A 70 -0.84 10.28 3.85
N ARG A 71 -1.02 11.00 4.96
CA ARG A 71 -0.07 12.06 5.34
C ARG A 71 1.31 11.46 5.64
#